data_AF-A0A645IC28-F1
#
_entry.id   AF-A0A645IC28-F1
#
_cell.length_a   1.000
_cell.length_b   1.000
_cell.length_c   1.000
_cell.angle_alpha   90.00
_cell.angle_beta   90.00
_cell.angle_gamma   90.00
#
_symmetry.space_group_name_H-M   'P 1'
#
loop_
_entity.id
_entity.type
_entity.pdbx_description
1 polymer ?
#
loop_
_entity_poly.entity_id
_entity_poly.type
_entity_poly.pdbx_seq_one_letter_code
_entity_poly.pdbx_strand_id
1 'polypeptide(L)' 'MSLKGNDLIFTVTDSGVPFDPTLTDNPDLNLSAEERPIGGLGIFLIKQIMNEVTYSRIHDINVFTMKKKIDN' A
#
# COMPACT_ATOMS: atom_id res chain seq x y z
N MET A 1 -3.08 -9.56 10.44
CA MET A 1 -3.00 -8.28 11.18
C MET A 1 -2.42 -8.58 12.55
N SER A 2 -1.49 -7.76 13.04
CA SER A 2 -0.87 -7.91 14.37
C SER A 2 -0.58 -6.54 14.98
N LEU A 3 -0.63 -6.46 16.32
CA LEU A 3 -0.18 -5.28 17.05
C LEU A 3 1.21 -5.55 17.64
N LYS A 4 2.17 -4.65 17.40
CA LYS A 4 3.50 -4.68 18.02
C LYS A 4 3.82 -3.29 18.59
N GLY A 5 3.85 -3.16 19.91
CA GLY A 5 3.89 -1.85 20.55
C GLY A 5 2.67 -1.02 20.11
N ASN A 6 2.91 0.18 19.59
CA ASN A 6 1.89 1.07 19.03
C ASN A 6 1.70 0.92 17.52
N ASP A 7 2.36 -0.06 16.88
CA ASP A 7 2.24 -0.27 15.44
C ASP A 7 1.25 -1.39 15.15
N LEU A 8 0.16 -1.02 14.48
CA LEU A 8 -0.76 -1.95 13.86
C LEU A 8 -0.25 -2.35 12.48
N ILE A 9 0.03 -3.63 12.30
CA ILE A 9 0.69 -4.19 11.11
C ILE A 9 -0.30 -5.03 10.31
N PHE A 10 -0.43 -4.69 9.03
CA PHE A 10 -1.18 -5.43 8.02
C PHE A 10 -0.20 -6.04 7.02
N THR A 11 -0.45 -7.28 6.60
CA THR A 11 0.32 -7.92 5.55
C THR A 11 -0.66 -8.55 4.58
N VAL A 12 -0.49 -8.21 3.30
CA VAL A 12 -1.22 -8.80 2.18
C VAL A 12 -0.23 -9.65 1.39
N THR A 13 -0.62 -10.88 1.09
CA THR A 13 0.20 -11.80 0.31
C THR A 13 -0.58 -12.41 -0.83
N ASP A 14 0.06 -12.51 -1.99
CA ASP A 14 -0.51 -13.17 -3.17
C ASP A 14 0.60 -13.77 -4.05
N SER A 15 0.23 -14.75 -4.87
CA SER A 15 1.13 -15.41 -5.84
C SER A 15 0.99 -14.84 -7.25
N GLY A 16 0.42 -13.64 -7.39
CA GLY A 16 0.27 -12.96 -8.67
C GLY A 16 1.62 -12.53 -9.25
N VAL A 17 1.57 -11.83 -10.38
CA VAL A 17 2.78 -11.22 -10.95
C VAL A 17 3.41 -10.23 -9.95
N PRO A 18 4.75 -10.07 -9.95
CA PRO A 18 5.40 -9.09 -9.10
C PRO A 18 4.80 -7.71 -9.30
N PHE A 19 4.34 -7.09 -8.21
CA PHE A 19 3.75 -5.76 -8.22
C PHE A 19 4.17 -5.03 -6.97
N ASP A 20 5.07 -4.05 -7.11
CA ASP A 20 5.55 -3.23 -6.00
C ASP A 20 4.70 -1.94 -5.87
N PRO A 21 3.77 -1.85 -4.89
CA PRO A 21 2.93 -0.66 -4.73
C PRO A 21 3.73 0.56 -4.25
N THR A 22 4.92 0.36 -3.71
CA THR A 22 5.74 1.47 -3.20
C THR A 22 6.28 2.34 -4.34
N LEU A 23 6.53 1.73 -5.51
CA LEU A 23 6.99 2.40 -6.73
C LEU A 23 5.89 3.10 -7.54
N THR A 24 4.62 2.97 -7.15
CA THR A 24 3.51 3.61 -7.88
C THR A 24 3.50 5.12 -7.61
N ASP A 25 3.52 5.94 -8.66
CA ASP A 25 3.40 7.39 -8.54
C ASP A 25 2.06 7.84 -7.97
N ASN A 26 2.03 9.03 -7.38
CA ASN A 26 0.78 9.62 -6.91
C ASN A 26 -0.09 10.01 -8.12
N PRO A 27 -1.39 9.71 -8.11
CA PRO A 27 -2.31 10.15 -9.16
C PRO A 27 -2.48 11.66 -9.10
N ASP A 28 -2.75 12.28 -10.26
CA ASP A 28 -3.20 13.67 -10.30
C ASP A 28 -4.66 13.77 -9.83
N LEU A 29 -4.84 14.46 -8.70
CA LEU A 29 -6.17 14.68 -8.10
C LEU A 29 -6.92 15.86 -8.70
N ASN A 30 -6.25 16.69 -9.52
CA ASN A 30 -6.88 17.83 -10.18
C ASN A 30 -7.62 17.44 -11.47
N LEU A 31 -7.33 16.26 -12.03
CA LEU A 31 -8.09 15.71 -13.15
C LEU A 31 -9.51 15.34 -12.72
N SER A 32 -10.46 15.49 -13.65
CA SER A 32 -11.81 14.93 -13.49
C SER A 32 -11.76 13.40 -13.35
N ALA A 33 -12.88 12.80 -12.93
CA ALA A 33 -12.94 11.35 -12.79
C ALA A 33 -12.79 10.64 -14.15
N GLU A 34 -13.29 11.27 -15.22
CA GLU A 34 -13.24 10.78 -16.59
C GLU A 34 -11.84 10.86 -17.21
N GLU A 35 -11.06 11.87 -16.85
CA GLU A 35 -9.70 12.10 -17.39
C GLU A 35 -8.62 11.36 -16.59
N ARG A 36 -8.91 10.93 -15.36
CA ARG A 36 -7.93 10.26 -14.50
C ARG A 36 -7.63 8.84 -15.02
N PRO A 37 -6.35 8.43 -15.05
CA PRO A 37 -6.00 7.05 -15.34
C PRO A 37 -6.71 6.05 -14.42
N ILE A 38 -7.05 4.88 -14.95
CA ILE A 38 -7.61 3.80 -14.16
C ILE A 38 -6.55 3.29 -13.17
N GLY A 39 -6.92 3.17 -11.90
CA GLY A 39 -6.06 2.64 -10.85
C GLY A 39 -5.29 3.71 -10.06
N GLY A 40 -4.36 3.29 -9.22
CA GLY A 40 -3.49 4.18 -8.42
C GLY A 40 -4.13 4.81 -7.18
N LEU A 41 -5.43 5.09 -7.18
CA LEU A 41 -6.11 5.74 -6.04
C LEU A 41 -6.04 4.92 -4.73
N GLY A 42 -6.20 3.60 -4.80
CA GLY A 42 -6.09 2.75 -3.61
C GLY A 42 -4.69 2.80 -2.98
N ILE A 43 -3.66 2.80 -3.82
CA ILE A 43 -2.25 2.88 -3.37
C ILE A 43 -1.96 4.27 -2.82
N PHE A 44 -2.48 5.32 -3.46
CA PHE A 44 -2.41 6.68 -2.95
C PHE A 44 -3.02 6.80 -1.55
N LEU A 45 -4.24 6.29 -1.35
CA LEU A 45 -4.89 6.28 -0.04
C LEU A 45 -4.07 5.53 1.00
N ILE A 46 -3.52 4.37 0.66
CA ILE A 46 -2.63 3.60 1.55
C ILE A 46 -1.42 4.44 1.96
N LYS A 47 -0.76 5.12 1.01
CA LYS A 47 0.39 6.00 1.28
C LYS A 47 0.03 7.20 2.17
N GLN A 48 -1.21 7.70 2.10
CA GLN A 48 -1.69 8.79 2.96
C GLN A 48 -2.07 8.33 4.37
N ILE A 49 -2.66 7.13 4.49
CA ILE A 49 -3.19 6.62 5.76
C ILE A 49 -2.09 5.98 6.60
N MET A 50 -1.21 5.20 5.99
CA MET A 50 -0.20 4.40 6.69
C MET A 50 1.04 5.23 7.02
N ASN A 51 1.74 4.85 8.09
CA ASN A 51 3.00 5.49 8.47
C ASN A 51 4.19 4.87 7.75
N GLU A 52 4.14 3.56 7.48
CA GLU A 52 5.18 2.84 6.76
C GLU A 52 4.53 1.83 5.80
N VAL A 53 5.08 1.71 4.61
CA VAL A 53 4.70 0.70 3.61
C VAL A 53 5.95 0.08 3.03
N THR A 54 5.97 -1.25 2.95
CA THR A 54 7.10 -2.00 2.39
C THR A 54 6.59 -3.12 1.51
N TYR A 55 7.38 -3.46 0.50
CA TYR A 55 7.13 -4.57 -0.40
C TYR A 55 8.37 -5.47 -0.46
N SER A 56 8.14 -6.77 -0.56
CA SER A 56 9.17 -7.75 -0.89
C SER A 56 8.55 -8.88 -1.71
N ARG A 57 9.37 -9.53 -2.53
CA ARG A 57 8.99 -10.75 -3.25
C ARG A 57 9.78 -11.92 -2.67
N ILE A 58 9.10 -12.92 -2.13
CA ILE A 58 9.72 -14.08 -1.46
C ILE A 58 9.14 -15.35 -2.07
N HIS A 59 9.96 -16.18 -2.73
CA HIS A 59 9.54 -17.44 -3.35
C HIS A 59 8.25 -17.30 -4.20
N ASP A 60 8.21 -16.32 -5.09
CA ASP A 60 7.04 -16.02 -5.92
C ASP A 60 5.77 -15.57 -5.19
N ILE A 61 5.92 -15.08 -3.97
CA ILE A 61 4.84 -14.43 -3.21
C ILE A 61 5.14 -12.95 -3.06
N ASN A 62 4.21 -12.11 -3.51
CA ASN A 62 4.16 -10.68 -3.16
C ASN A 62 3.90 -10.60 -1.66
N VAL A 63 4.71 -9.84 -0.93
CA VAL A 63 4.52 -9.58 0.50
C VAL A 63 4.48 -8.07 0.69
N PHE A 64 3.27 -7.53 0.78
CA PHE A 64 3.04 -6.12 1.00
C PHE A 64 2.68 -5.87 2.46
N THR A 65 3.53 -5.13 3.17
CA THR A 65 3.35 -4.83 4.59
C THR A 65 3.08 -3.35 4.80
N MET A 66 2.06 -3.06 5.60
CA MET A 66 1.65 -1.71 5.97
C MET A 66 1.66 -1.59 7.49
N LYS A 67 2.21 -0.49 8.01
CA LYS A 67 2.20 -0.18 9.44
C LYS A 67 1.48 1.14 9.70
N LYS A 68 0.57 1.11 10.66
CA LYS A 68 -0.12 2.28 11.17
C LYS A 68 0.22 2.46 12.64
N LYS A 69 0.78 3.60 13.00
CA LYS A 69 0.88 4.04 14.39
C LYS A 69 -0.53 4.36 14.88
N ILE A 70 -0.91 3.73 15.97
CA ILE A 70 -2.15 4.04 16.67
C ILE A 70 -1.79 4.77 17.96
N ASP A 71 -2.48 5.89 18.17
CA ASP A 71 -2.45 6.62 19.44
C ASP A 71 -3.54 6.04 20.34
N ASN A 72 -3.26 6.02 21.66
CA ASN A 72 -4.23 5.59 22.68
C ASN A 72 -5.29 6.67 22.91
#